data_AF-A0A1E2URZ4-F1
#
_entry.id   AF-A0A1E2URZ4-F1
#
_cell.length_a   1.000
_cell.length_b   1.000
_cell.length_c   1.000
_cell.angle_alpha   90.00
_cell.angle_beta   90.00
_cell.angle_gamma   90.00
#
_symmetry.space_group_name_H-M   'P 1'
#
loop_
_entity.id
_entity.type
_entity.pdbx_description
1 polymer ?
#
loop_
_entity_poly.entity_id
_entity_poly.type
_entity_poly.pdbx_seq_one_letter_code
_entity_poly.pdbx_strand_id
1 'polypeptide(L)'
;MSDTDKLFPEFNRLERLFAESVLLGLLDASKTIDKFSSWILAAVAASLVVILSNIDTIKELIGARELQVFIALLSISVLFGLAQKERHINLQVSLTITDSVKNRIRDMVKETGGENSIDAFKHLHDHMNIVNGILCIVTGFPDFAKPKIVQRMVEKNNGPLDMKKYQNDTFSILRQVLYMWLQIAVSIAAIVILIFSLN
;
A
#
# COMPACT_ATOMS: atom_id res chain seq x y z
N MET A 1 18.68 -24.64 2.53
CA MET A 1 19.75 -24.05 1.70
C MET A 1 19.94 -25.00 0.54
N SER A 2 19.54 -24.61 -0.66
CA SER A 2 19.59 -25.46 -1.85
C SER A 2 21.04 -25.53 -2.36
N ASP A 3 21.50 -26.66 -2.90
CA ASP A 3 22.86 -26.79 -3.45
C ASP A 3 23.12 -25.82 -4.63
N THR A 4 22.07 -25.26 -5.22
CA THR A 4 22.15 -24.19 -6.22
C THR A 4 22.64 -22.84 -5.65
N ASP A 5 22.43 -22.56 -4.36
CA ASP A 5 22.84 -21.30 -3.72
C ASP A 5 24.36 -21.18 -3.55
N LYS A 6 25.08 -22.31 -3.61
CA LYS A 6 26.55 -22.36 -3.45
C LYS A 6 27.30 -22.17 -4.76
N LEU A 7 26.68 -22.44 -5.90
CA LEU A 7 27.38 -22.44 -7.19
C LEU A 7 27.49 -21.05 -7.83
N PHE A 8 26.57 -20.11 -7.56
CA PHE A 8 26.58 -18.78 -8.19
C PHE A 8 26.09 -17.68 -7.25
N PRO A 9 26.88 -17.29 -6.23
CA PRO A 9 26.49 -16.23 -5.28
C PRO A 9 26.26 -14.87 -5.95
N GLU A 10 26.89 -14.61 -7.10
CA GLU A 10 26.69 -13.37 -7.88
C GLU A 10 25.36 -13.33 -8.63
N PHE A 11 24.84 -14.48 -9.06
CA PHE A 11 23.57 -14.57 -9.78
C PHE A 11 22.40 -14.21 -8.85
N ASN A 12 22.42 -14.75 -7.63
CA ASN A 12 21.48 -14.38 -6.56
C ASN A 12 21.51 -12.88 -6.20
N ARG A 13 22.67 -12.22 -6.33
CA ARG A 13 22.80 -10.78 -6.07
C ARG A 13 22.13 -9.94 -7.16
N LEU A 14 22.30 -10.30 -8.44
CA LEU A 14 21.74 -9.56 -9.56
C LEU A 14 20.22 -9.71 -9.61
N GLU A 15 19.69 -10.92 -9.38
CA GLU A 15 18.25 -11.16 -9.26
C GLU A 15 17.63 -10.35 -8.11
N ARG A 16 18.31 -10.28 -6.96
CA ARG A 16 17.86 -9.48 -5.81
C ARG A 16 17.83 -7.99 -6.13
N LEU A 17 18.87 -7.46 -6.77
CA LEU A 17 18.93 -6.05 -7.18
C LEU A 17 17.87 -5.71 -8.23
N PHE A 18 17.61 -6.63 -9.17
CA PHE A 18 16.55 -6.49 -10.15
C PHE A 18 15.17 -6.48 -9.48
N ALA A 19 14.88 -7.45 -8.61
CA ALA A 19 13.62 -7.51 -7.87
C ALA A 19 13.39 -6.27 -6.99
N GLU A 20 14.44 -5.79 -6.31
CA GLU A 20 14.40 -4.55 -5.52
C GLU A 20 14.12 -3.33 -6.41
N SER A 21 14.76 -3.23 -7.57
CA SER A 21 14.53 -2.13 -8.52
C SER A 21 13.11 -2.14 -9.09
N VAL A 22 12.58 -3.31 -9.44
CA VAL A 22 11.19 -3.47 -9.90
C VAL A 22 10.22 -3.09 -8.78
N LEU A 23 10.47 -3.54 -7.55
CA LEU A 23 9.63 -3.19 -6.39
C LEU A 23 9.64 -1.68 -6.14
N LEU A 24 10.82 -1.04 -6.16
CA LEU A 24 10.94 0.42 -6.01
C LEU A 24 10.18 1.17 -7.12
N GLY A 25 10.27 0.70 -8.36
CA GLY A 25 9.50 1.24 -9.48
C GLY A 25 7.98 1.12 -9.26
N LEU A 26 7.51 -0.03 -8.77
CA LEU A 26 6.09 -0.24 -8.45
C LEU A 26 5.63 0.65 -7.29
N LEU A 27 6.48 0.86 -6.29
CA LEU A 27 6.18 1.71 -5.14
C LEU A 27 6.12 3.19 -5.53
N ASP A 28 6.97 3.64 -6.45
CA ASP A 28 6.89 5.01 -6.94
C ASP A 28 5.64 5.22 -7.80
N ALA A 29 5.28 4.25 -8.64
CA ALA A 29 4.00 4.24 -9.36
C ALA A 29 2.78 4.28 -8.42
N SER A 30 2.86 3.66 -7.23
CA SER A 30 1.79 3.71 -6.22
C SER A 30 1.46 5.14 -5.78
N LYS A 31 2.43 6.07 -5.72
CA LYS A 31 2.18 7.48 -5.39
C LYS A 31 1.37 8.19 -6.48
N THR A 32 1.67 7.91 -7.75
CA THR A 32 0.93 8.46 -8.89
C THR A 32 -0.50 7.92 -8.91
N ILE A 33 -0.66 6.62 -8.68
CA ILE A 33 -1.96 5.95 -8.55
C ILE A 33 -2.79 6.56 -7.41
N ASP A 34 -2.17 6.82 -6.26
CA ASP A 34 -2.84 7.44 -5.10
C ASP A 34 -3.31 8.86 -5.38
N LYS A 35 -2.47 9.69 -6.00
CA LYS A 35 -2.87 11.03 -6.43
C LYS A 35 -4.08 10.94 -7.35
N PHE A 36 -4.00 10.13 -8.40
CA PHE A 36 -5.09 9.98 -9.36
C PHE A 36 -6.39 9.49 -8.71
N SER A 37 -6.33 8.45 -7.86
CA SER A 37 -7.50 7.97 -7.11
C SER A 37 -8.07 9.05 -6.18
N SER A 38 -7.23 9.87 -5.56
CA SER A 38 -7.67 11.01 -4.72
C SER A 38 -8.41 12.08 -5.54
N TRP A 39 -7.95 12.37 -6.78
CA TRP A 39 -8.66 13.27 -7.69
C TRP A 39 -10.03 12.71 -8.09
N ILE A 40 -10.12 11.41 -8.42
CA ILE A 40 -11.40 10.77 -8.74
C ILE A 40 -12.33 10.82 -7.52
N LEU A 41 -11.83 10.50 -6.33
CA LEU A 41 -12.62 10.52 -5.11
C LEU A 41 -13.18 11.91 -4.81
N ALA A 42 -12.36 12.95 -4.98
CA ALA A 42 -12.78 14.33 -4.83
C ALA A 42 -13.85 14.72 -5.87
N ALA A 43 -13.68 14.32 -7.13
CA ALA A 43 -14.66 14.55 -8.18
C ALA A 43 -16.00 13.86 -7.87
N VAL A 44 -15.99 12.58 -7.49
CA VAL A 44 -17.19 11.81 -7.13
C VAL A 44 -17.89 12.42 -5.91
N ALA A 45 -17.13 12.82 -4.88
CA ALA A 45 -17.68 13.48 -3.70
C ALA A 45 -18.33 14.83 -4.05
N ALA A 46 -17.68 15.65 -4.88
CA ALA A 46 -18.24 16.91 -5.35
C ALA A 46 -19.53 16.68 -6.15
N SER A 47 -19.55 15.69 -7.05
CA SER A 47 -20.76 15.31 -7.79
C SER A 47 -21.89 14.90 -6.86
N LEU A 48 -21.62 14.07 -5.85
CA LEU A 48 -22.60 13.67 -4.84
C LEU A 48 -23.18 14.88 -4.11
N VAL A 49 -22.35 15.83 -3.69
CA VAL A 49 -22.82 17.06 -3.03
C VAL A 49 -23.77 17.85 -3.92
N VAL A 50 -23.42 18.03 -5.20
CA VAL A 50 -24.26 18.75 -6.18
C VAL A 50 -25.60 18.03 -6.42
N ILE A 51 -25.58 16.70 -6.47
CA ILE A 51 -26.80 15.90 -6.64
C ILE A 51 -27.70 16.04 -5.42
N LEU A 52 -27.13 15.91 -4.22
CA LEU A 52 -27.88 15.99 -2.97
C LEU A 52 -28.43 17.40 -2.72
N SER A 53 -27.71 18.45 -3.10
CA SER A 53 -28.21 19.83 -2.96
C SER A 53 -29.36 20.16 -3.92
N ASN A 54 -29.50 19.40 -5.01
CA ASN A 54 -30.52 19.61 -6.04
C ASN A 54 -31.40 18.36 -6.23
N ILE A 55 -31.61 17.59 -5.16
CA ILE A 55 -32.20 16.26 -5.26
C ILE A 55 -33.61 16.29 -5.84
N ASP A 56 -34.43 17.27 -5.45
CA ASP A 56 -35.82 17.37 -5.92
C ASP A 56 -35.89 17.68 -7.42
N THR A 57 -35.09 18.65 -7.89
CA THR A 57 -35.02 19.01 -9.31
C THR A 57 -34.48 17.85 -10.16
N ILE A 58 -33.44 17.16 -9.71
CA ILE A 58 -32.87 16.01 -10.44
C ILE A 58 -33.87 14.85 -10.43
N LYS A 59 -34.53 14.60 -9.30
CA LYS A 59 -35.54 13.54 -9.17
C LYS A 59 -36.71 13.74 -10.13
N GLU A 60 -37.16 14.97 -10.35
CA GLU A 60 -38.19 15.30 -11.34
C GLU A 60 -37.72 15.04 -12.77
N LEU A 61 -36.43 15.21 -13.05
CA LEU A 61 -35.85 15.05 -14.39
C LEU A 61 -35.63 13.59 -14.79
N ILE A 62 -34.98 12.79 -13.93
CA ILE A 62 -34.56 11.42 -14.27
C ILE A 62 -35.40 10.33 -13.62
N GLY A 63 -36.30 10.69 -12.69
CA GLY A 63 -37.07 9.73 -11.91
C GLY A 63 -36.39 9.32 -10.60
N ALA A 64 -37.20 8.89 -9.64
CA ALA A 64 -36.74 8.55 -8.29
C ALA A 64 -35.90 7.26 -8.26
N ARG A 65 -36.21 6.29 -9.12
CA ARG A 65 -35.55 4.98 -9.12
C ARG A 65 -34.14 5.09 -9.69
N GLU A 66 -34.00 5.80 -10.79
CA GLU A 66 -32.76 6.05 -11.51
C GLU A 66 -31.80 6.85 -10.64
N LEU A 67 -32.30 7.89 -9.97
CA LEU A 67 -31.54 8.67 -9.00
C LEU A 67 -31.03 7.83 -7.82
N GLN A 68 -31.85 6.94 -7.28
CA GLN A 68 -31.42 6.03 -6.19
C GLN A 68 -30.30 5.10 -6.65
N VAL A 69 -30.43 4.49 -7.84
CA VAL A 69 -29.39 3.62 -8.40
C VAL A 69 -28.10 4.39 -8.65
N PHE A 70 -28.20 5.61 -9.18
CA PHE A 70 -27.06 6.48 -9.43
C PHE A 70 -26.31 6.85 -8.14
N ILE A 71 -27.02 7.30 -7.11
CA ILE A 71 -26.44 7.62 -5.79
C ILE A 71 -25.81 6.36 -5.17
N ALA A 72 -26.45 5.20 -5.28
CA ALA A 72 -25.91 3.94 -4.76
C ALA A 72 -24.59 3.56 -5.45
N LEU A 73 -24.50 3.68 -6.77
CA LEU A 73 -23.27 3.40 -7.52
C LEU A 73 -22.15 4.38 -7.16
N LEU A 74 -22.45 5.69 -7.09
CA LEU A 74 -21.46 6.67 -6.66
C LEU A 74 -20.96 6.39 -5.23
N SER A 75 -21.85 5.98 -4.34
CA SER A 75 -21.48 5.59 -2.96
C SER A 75 -20.55 4.37 -2.95
N ILE A 76 -20.83 3.36 -3.77
CA ILE A 76 -19.95 2.19 -3.93
C ILE A 76 -18.58 2.60 -4.50
N SER A 77 -18.56 3.52 -5.46
CA SER A 77 -17.31 4.07 -6.00
C SER A 77 -16.47 4.76 -4.92
N VAL A 78 -17.10 5.57 -4.05
CA VAL A 78 -16.43 6.19 -2.88
C VAL A 78 -15.82 5.12 -1.97
N LEU A 79 -16.56 4.04 -1.67
CA LEU A 79 -16.05 2.96 -0.82
C LEU A 79 -14.80 2.29 -1.40
N PHE A 80 -14.77 2.05 -2.72
CA PHE A 80 -13.56 1.53 -3.37
C PHE A 80 -12.40 2.51 -3.32
N GLY A 81 -12.65 3.81 -3.50
CA GLY A 81 -11.64 4.85 -3.34
C GLY A 81 -11.07 4.91 -1.92
N LEU A 82 -11.92 4.77 -0.89
CA LEU A 82 -11.47 4.73 0.51
C LEU A 82 -10.66 3.45 0.82
N ALA A 83 -11.10 2.29 0.32
CA ALA A 83 -10.37 1.03 0.49
C ALA A 83 -8.98 1.07 -0.20
N GLN A 84 -8.90 1.70 -1.37
CA GLN A 84 -7.63 1.99 -2.05
C GLN A 84 -6.73 2.88 -1.17
N LYS A 85 -7.30 3.92 -0.55
CA LYS A 85 -6.57 4.88 0.27
C LYS A 85 -5.98 4.25 1.52
N GLU A 86 -6.77 3.43 2.22
CA GLU A 86 -6.32 2.68 3.40
C GLU A 86 -5.07 1.82 3.06
N ARG A 87 -5.09 1.13 1.92
CA ARG A 87 -3.96 0.31 1.46
C ARG A 87 -2.74 1.14 1.14
N HIS A 88 -2.93 2.28 0.48
CA HIS A 88 -1.82 3.18 0.16
C HIS A 88 -1.16 3.75 1.42
N ILE A 89 -1.94 4.18 2.42
CA ILE A 89 -1.42 4.68 3.69
C ILE A 89 -0.59 3.59 4.38
N ASN A 90 -1.09 2.36 4.44
CA ASN A 90 -0.37 1.24 5.03
C ASN A 90 0.98 0.98 4.31
N LEU A 91 1.01 1.07 2.98
CA LEU A 91 2.24 0.95 2.19
C LEU A 91 3.21 2.11 2.47
N GLN A 92 2.73 3.36 2.45
CA GLN A 92 3.55 4.53 2.72
C GLN A 92 4.18 4.49 4.12
N VAL A 93 3.40 4.16 5.15
CA VAL A 93 3.91 4.06 6.53
C VAL A 93 5.03 3.02 6.61
N SER A 94 4.85 1.86 5.98
CA SER A 94 5.88 0.81 5.93
C SER A 94 7.18 1.30 5.27
N LEU A 95 7.07 2.04 4.16
CA LEU A 95 8.22 2.63 3.48
C LEU A 95 8.91 3.70 4.32
N THR A 96 8.14 4.64 4.88
CA THR A 96 8.70 5.73 5.71
C THR A 96 9.43 5.19 6.94
N ILE A 97 8.91 4.13 7.57
CA ILE A 97 9.60 3.45 8.68
C ILE A 97 10.90 2.82 8.17
N THR A 98 10.85 2.11 7.04
CA THR A 98 12.04 1.45 6.46
C THR A 98 13.13 2.46 6.11
N ASP A 99 12.77 3.57 5.47
CA ASP A 99 13.70 4.65 5.11
C ASP A 99 14.26 5.36 6.34
N SER A 100 13.43 5.61 7.36
CA SER A 100 13.88 6.22 8.61
C SER A 100 14.88 5.33 9.35
N VAL A 101 14.63 4.02 9.40
CA VAL A 101 15.55 3.05 9.99
C VAL A 101 16.85 2.97 9.17
N LYS A 102 16.76 2.90 7.84
CA LYS A 102 17.93 2.86 6.95
C LYS A 102 18.81 4.10 7.12
N ASN A 103 18.21 5.29 7.20
CA ASN A 103 18.93 6.53 7.42
C ASN A 103 19.57 6.59 8.81
N ARG A 104 18.85 6.21 9.88
CA ARG A 104 19.42 6.15 11.23
C ARG A 104 20.59 5.17 11.33
N ILE A 105 20.49 3.99 10.71
CA ILE A 105 21.61 3.04 10.66
C ILE A 105 22.78 3.65 9.90
N ARG A 106 22.53 4.29 8.75
CA ARG A 106 23.57 4.98 7.98
C ARG A 106 24.27 6.07 8.83
N ASP A 107 23.52 6.84 9.60
CA ASP A 107 24.06 7.92 10.42
C ASP A 107 24.89 7.35 11.59
N MET A 108 24.41 6.31 12.28
CA MET A 108 25.19 5.59 13.30
C MET A 108 26.50 5.02 12.74
N VAL A 109 26.46 4.46 11.52
CA VAL A 109 27.65 3.92 10.84
C VAL A 109 28.66 5.03 10.51
N LYS A 110 28.19 6.20 10.06
CA LYS A 110 29.05 7.37 9.81
C LYS A 110 29.69 7.90 11.09
N GLU A 111 28.92 7.98 12.19
CA GLU A 111 29.42 8.44 13.49
C GLU A 111 30.47 7.50 14.09
N THR A 112 30.38 6.19 13.83
CA THR A 112 31.34 5.19 14.34
C THR A 112 32.65 5.13 13.54
N GLY A 113 32.86 6.01 12.55
CA GLY A 113 34.13 6.18 11.84
C GLY A 113 34.54 5.03 10.91
N GLY A 114 33.60 4.17 10.50
CA GLY A 114 33.92 2.92 9.81
C GLY A 114 34.05 3.02 8.30
N GLU A 115 35.30 2.94 7.80
CA GLU A 115 35.65 2.47 6.44
C GLU A 115 35.07 1.06 6.15
N ASN A 116 34.64 0.34 7.20
CA ASN A 116 33.96 -0.96 7.19
C ASN A 116 32.41 -0.86 7.26
N SER A 117 31.81 0.20 6.73
CA SER A 117 30.34 0.43 6.74
C SER A 117 29.51 -0.72 6.15
N ILE A 118 30.07 -1.49 5.22
CA ILE A 118 29.46 -2.70 4.65
C ILE A 118 29.45 -3.84 5.68
N ASP A 119 30.51 -3.98 6.47
CA ASP A 119 30.57 -4.99 7.54
C ASP A 119 29.65 -4.63 8.70
N ALA A 120 29.44 -3.36 9.05
CA ALA A 120 28.47 -2.99 10.10
C ALA A 120 27.02 -3.34 9.70
N PHE A 121 26.63 -3.11 8.43
CA PHE A 121 25.32 -3.51 7.92
C PHE A 121 25.19 -5.03 7.83
N LYS A 122 26.25 -5.73 7.40
CA LYS A 122 26.31 -7.19 7.36
C LYS A 122 26.28 -7.79 8.78
N HIS A 123 26.97 -7.19 9.74
CA HIS A 123 27.00 -7.59 11.14
C HIS A 123 25.67 -7.28 11.84
N LEU A 124 25.00 -6.16 11.56
CA LEU A 124 23.62 -5.91 12.00
C LEU A 124 22.63 -6.88 11.35
N HIS A 125 22.78 -7.17 10.06
CA HIS A 125 21.94 -8.13 9.36
C HIS A 125 22.12 -9.55 9.91
N ASP A 126 23.35 -9.93 10.28
CA ASP A 126 23.70 -11.26 10.76
C ASP A 126 23.53 -11.41 12.29
N HIS A 127 23.54 -10.32 13.07
CA HIS A 127 23.53 -10.36 14.55
C HIS A 127 22.38 -9.56 15.21
N MET A 128 21.67 -8.69 14.49
CA MET A 128 20.37 -8.26 15.02
C MET A 128 19.45 -9.46 14.95
N ASN A 129 19.29 -10.10 16.09
CA ASN A 129 18.16 -10.98 16.33
C ASN A 129 16.93 -10.12 16.05
N ILE A 130 16.29 -10.35 14.89
CA ILE A 130 15.20 -9.52 14.36
C ILE A 130 14.11 -9.30 15.44
N VAL A 131 14.00 -10.24 16.36
CA VAL A 131 13.24 -10.21 17.62
C VAL A 131 13.50 -8.95 18.48
N ASN A 132 14.76 -8.54 18.71
CA ASN A 132 15.09 -7.34 19.51
C ASN A 132 14.76 -6.03 18.78
N GLY A 133 14.99 -5.99 17.46
CA GLY A 133 14.58 -4.84 16.64
C GLY A 133 13.06 -4.67 16.61
N ILE A 134 12.34 -5.79 16.56
CA ILE A 134 10.88 -5.83 16.66
C ILE A 134 10.40 -5.45 18.05
N LEU A 135 11.08 -5.89 19.12
CA LEU A 135 10.73 -5.57 20.49
C LEU A 135 10.74 -4.05 20.72
N CYS A 136 11.76 -3.34 20.23
CA CYS A 136 11.85 -1.88 20.29
C CYS A 136 10.74 -1.16 19.50
N ILE A 137 10.31 -1.72 18.37
CA ILE A 137 9.21 -1.16 17.55
C ILE A 137 7.86 -1.40 18.25
N VAL A 138 7.66 -2.60 18.81
CA VAL A 138 6.44 -3.02 19.51
C VAL A 138 6.22 -2.24 20.80
N THR A 139 7.28 -1.92 21.54
CA THR A 139 7.16 -1.15 22.80
C THR A 139 6.56 0.24 22.60
N GLY A 140 6.61 0.78 21.38
CA GLY A 140 6.01 2.08 21.02
C GLY A 140 4.51 2.04 20.69
N PHE A 141 3.87 0.87 20.59
CA PHE A 141 2.44 0.77 20.30
C PHE A 141 1.57 0.82 21.57
N PRO A 142 0.27 1.16 21.47
CA PRO A 142 -0.69 1.01 22.57
C PRO A 142 -0.85 -0.46 23.01
N ASP A 143 -1.06 -0.71 24.31
CA ASP A 143 -1.07 -2.06 24.90
C ASP A 143 -2.09 -3.02 24.25
N PHE A 144 -3.22 -2.52 23.77
CA PHE A 144 -4.25 -3.33 23.11
C PHE A 144 -3.80 -3.89 21.73
N ALA A 145 -2.83 -3.25 21.07
CA ALA A 145 -2.35 -3.65 19.74
C ALA A 145 -1.10 -4.55 19.81
N LYS A 146 -0.32 -4.46 20.89
CA LYS A 146 0.93 -5.20 21.10
C LYS A 146 0.81 -6.72 20.87
N PRO A 147 -0.12 -7.47 21.50
CA PRO A 147 -0.09 -8.94 21.42
C PRO A 147 -0.34 -9.47 20.01
N LYS A 148 -1.25 -8.84 19.24
CA LYS A 148 -1.54 -9.25 17.85
C LYS A 148 -0.41 -8.93 16.88
N ILE A 149 0.28 -7.80 17.09
CA ILE A 149 1.41 -7.38 16.25
C ILE A 149 2.63 -8.26 16.54
N VAL A 150 2.93 -8.53 17.82
CA VAL A 150 4.03 -9.40 18.25
C VAL A 150 3.83 -10.82 17.74
N GLN A 151 2.66 -11.42 17.91
CA GLN A 151 2.40 -12.78 17.41
C GLN A 151 2.66 -12.89 15.90
N ARG A 152 2.13 -11.95 15.11
CA ARG A 152 2.32 -11.94 13.65
C ARG A 152 3.77 -11.69 13.23
N MET A 153 4.55 -10.98 14.04
CA MET A 153 5.95 -10.70 13.75
C MET A 153 6.88 -11.84 14.18
N VAL A 154 6.57 -12.52 15.29
CA VAL A 154 7.33 -13.67 15.80
C VAL A 154 7.11 -14.90 14.92
N GLU A 155 5.87 -15.18 14.50
CA GLU A 155 5.58 -16.27 13.55
C GLU A 155 6.28 -16.08 12.20
N LYS A 156 6.52 -14.83 11.80
CA LYS A 156 7.06 -14.48 10.48
C LYS A 156 8.59 -14.42 10.42
N ASN A 157 9.30 -14.42 11.55
CA ASN A 157 10.76 -14.28 11.61
C ASN A 157 11.56 -15.53 11.95
N ASN A 158 10.92 -16.64 12.29
CA ASN A 158 11.62 -17.91 12.54
C ASN A 158 11.96 -18.69 11.25
N GLY A 159 11.86 -18.07 10.06
CA GLY A 159 12.14 -18.71 8.77
C GLY A 159 13.17 -17.93 7.92
N PRO A 160 13.83 -18.58 6.94
CA PRO A 160 14.76 -17.91 6.03
C PRO A 160 14.07 -16.76 5.31
N LEU A 161 14.80 -15.67 5.03
CA LEU A 161 14.37 -14.45 4.30
C LEU A 161 13.18 -14.74 3.36
N ASP A 162 11.98 -14.46 3.87
CA ASP A 162 10.77 -15.07 3.36
C ASP A 162 10.31 -14.35 2.09
N MET A 163 10.51 -14.98 0.94
CA MET A 163 9.97 -14.55 -0.36
C MET A 163 8.47 -14.21 -0.29
N LYS A 164 7.73 -14.75 0.70
CA LYS A 164 6.33 -14.37 0.97
C LYS A 164 6.15 -12.91 1.33
N LYS A 165 7.15 -12.22 1.92
CA LYS A 165 7.05 -10.78 2.21
C LYS A 165 6.97 -9.96 0.92
N TYR A 166 7.89 -10.21 -0.01
CA TYR A 166 7.90 -9.57 -1.33
C TYR A 166 6.60 -9.88 -2.09
N GLN A 167 6.16 -11.14 -2.06
CA GLN A 167 4.90 -11.55 -2.67
C GLN A 167 3.69 -10.80 -2.09
N ASN A 168 3.65 -10.59 -0.78
CA ASN A 168 2.55 -9.90 -0.12
C ASN A 168 2.51 -8.40 -0.43
N ASP A 169 3.68 -7.74 -0.55
CA ASP A 169 3.77 -6.32 -0.89
C ASP A 169 3.38 -6.09 -2.36
N THR A 170 3.83 -6.93 -3.29
CA THR A 170 3.39 -6.92 -4.69
C THR A 170 1.87 -7.16 -4.80
N PHE A 171 1.33 -8.09 -4.01
CA PHE A 171 -0.11 -8.34 -4.00
C PHE A 171 -0.92 -7.17 -3.44
N SER A 172 -0.37 -6.43 -2.48
CA SER A 172 -1.00 -5.22 -1.96
C SER A 172 -1.09 -4.12 -3.02
N ILE A 173 -0.03 -3.93 -3.82
CA ILE A 173 -0.03 -2.97 -4.94
C ILE A 173 -1.03 -3.41 -6.03
N LEU A 174 -1.06 -4.70 -6.38
CA LEU A 174 -2.02 -5.22 -7.34
C LEU A 174 -3.48 -5.00 -6.90
N ARG A 175 -3.77 -5.22 -5.61
CA ARG A 175 -5.08 -4.92 -5.02
C ARG A 175 -5.41 -3.42 -5.07
N GLN A 176 -4.44 -2.54 -4.81
CA GLN A 176 -4.61 -1.10 -4.93
C GLN A 176 -5.01 -0.69 -6.36
N VAL A 177 -4.33 -1.25 -7.37
CA VAL A 177 -4.65 -1.04 -8.79
C VAL A 177 -6.05 -1.59 -9.13
N LEU A 178 -6.40 -2.77 -8.62
CA LEU A 178 -7.72 -3.36 -8.84
C LEU A 178 -8.84 -2.49 -8.27
N TYR A 179 -8.71 -2.00 -7.02
CA TYR A 179 -9.71 -1.11 -6.42
C TYR A 179 -9.88 0.20 -7.18
N MET A 180 -8.78 0.76 -7.71
CA MET A 180 -8.85 1.94 -8.58
C MET A 180 -9.64 1.65 -9.87
N TRP A 181 -9.39 0.51 -10.53
CA TRP A 181 -10.15 0.12 -11.72
C TRP A 181 -11.63 -0.12 -11.42
N LEU A 182 -11.95 -0.74 -10.29
CA LEU A 182 -13.33 -0.93 -9.84
C LEU A 182 -14.01 0.43 -9.56
N GLN A 183 -13.33 1.36 -8.90
CA GLN A 183 -13.82 2.72 -8.68
C GLN A 183 -14.16 3.40 -10.01
N ILE A 184 -13.26 3.36 -10.99
CA ILE A 184 -13.48 3.94 -12.32
C ILE A 184 -14.65 3.27 -13.04
N ALA A 185 -14.68 1.94 -13.07
CA ALA A 185 -15.74 1.19 -13.75
C ALA A 185 -17.13 1.50 -13.17
N VAL A 186 -17.25 1.55 -11.84
CA VAL A 186 -18.51 1.88 -11.15
C VAL A 186 -18.90 3.34 -11.41
N SER A 187 -17.95 4.29 -11.40
CA SER A 187 -18.23 5.69 -11.75
C SER A 187 -18.72 5.84 -13.19
N ILE A 188 -18.10 5.14 -14.14
CA ILE A 188 -18.52 5.16 -15.55
C ILE A 188 -19.93 4.55 -15.69
N ALA A 189 -20.20 3.42 -15.03
CA ALA A 189 -21.52 2.81 -15.04
C ALA A 189 -22.61 3.76 -14.50
N ALA A 190 -22.30 4.51 -13.43
CA ALA A 190 -23.19 5.53 -12.90
C ALA A 190 -23.50 6.62 -13.94
N ILE A 191 -22.47 7.14 -14.62
CA ILE A 191 -22.63 8.15 -15.68
C ILE A 191 -23.47 7.62 -16.85
N VAL A 192 -23.21 6.38 -17.28
CA VAL A 192 -23.95 5.73 -18.37
C VAL A 192 -25.43 5.63 -18.03
N ILE A 193 -25.78 5.19 -16.82
CA ILE A 193 -27.19 5.13 -16.37
C ILE A 193 -27.81 6.53 -16.44
N LEU A 194 -27.12 7.55 -15.94
CA LEU A 194 -27.63 8.93 -15.97
C LEU A 194 -27.87 9.42 -17.41
N ILE A 195 -27.00 9.11 -18.36
CA ILE A 195 -27.18 9.47 -19.78
C ILE A 195 -28.39 8.74 -20.37
N PHE A 196 -28.56 7.44 -20.10
CA PHE A 196 -29.71 6.68 -20.59
C PHE A 196 -31.04 7.12 -19.98
N SER A 197 -31.03 7.59 -18.73
CA SER A 197 -32.23 8.11 -18.05
C SER A 197 -32.66 9.49 -18.54
N LEU A 198 -31.81 10.21 -19.27
CA LEU A 198 -32.12 11.54 -19.83
C LEU A 198 -32.67 11.48 -21.26
N ASN A 199 -32.54 10.34 -21.94
CA ASN A 199 -33.04 10.12 -23.31
C ASN A 199 -34.43 9.47 -23.27
#